data_AF-A0A3G8QS68-F1
#
_entry.id   AF-A0A3G8QS68-F1
#
_cell.length_a   1.000
_cell.length_b   1.000
_cell.length_c   1.000
_cell.angle_alpha   90.00
_cell.angle_beta   90.00
_cell.angle_gamma   90.00
#
_symmetry.space_group_name_H-M   'P 1'
#
loop_
_entity.id
_entity.type
_entity.pdbx_description
1 polymer ?
#
loop_
_entity_poly.entity_id
_entity_poly.type
_entity_poly.pdbx_seq_one_letter_code
_entity_poly.pdbx_strand_id
1 'polypeptide(L)'
;MNTLPAVEDCLDLYLRIHDHFGTETFTRERLAEVVDHDDDRPLRRLLELLVAYGLLDRRGERYSVQCAPDDGIDRWRAVAVARAERLHRLVARRESVTDAATRDDSLAHDGETFASVYVDDTDDVDAVETALVDALTAHPACDGVVLRAAGDLAATVQRVADRLSAHGVERRPWRFEKTATELVGAEKDHLEFRLYLRRRSG
;
A
#
# COMPACT_ATOMS: atom_id res chain seq x y z
N MET A 1 20.08 -25.95 -13.28
CA MET A 1 19.45 -24.74 -13.84
C MET A 1 18.26 -24.43 -12.96
N ASN A 2 18.24 -23.28 -12.30
CA ASN A 2 17.09 -22.85 -11.49
C ASN A 2 16.07 -22.21 -12.43
N THR A 3 15.09 -22.99 -12.89
CA THR A 3 13.98 -22.49 -13.70
C THR A 3 12.90 -21.91 -12.80
N LEU A 4 12.36 -20.75 -13.19
CA LEU A 4 11.23 -20.13 -12.50
C LEU A 4 10.01 -21.09 -12.53
N PRO A 5 9.28 -21.26 -11.42
CA PRO A 5 8.11 -22.14 -11.36
C PRO A 5 7.07 -21.81 -12.43
N ALA A 6 6.68 -22.80 -13.25
CA ALA A 6 5.61 -22.67 -14.25
C ALA A 6 5.77 -21.44 -15.19
N VAL A 7 7.01 -21.06 -15.53
CA VAL A 7 7.30 -19.84 -16.29
C VAL A 7 6.60 -19.80 -17.64
N GLU A 8 6.58 -20.91 -18.39
CA GLU A 8 5.94 -20.97 -19.70
C GLU A 8 4.42 -20.73 -19.60
N ASP A 9 3.74 -21.43 -18.67
CA ASP A 9 2.30 -21.24 -18.43
C ASP A 9 1.98 -19.79 -18.00
N CYS A 10 2.86 -19.19 -17.19
CA CYS A 10 2.75 -17.79 -16.82
C CYS A 10 2.90 -16.86 -18.03
N LEU A 11 3.91 -17.06 -18.87
CA LEU A 11 4.14 -16.23 -20.06
C LEU A 11 2.96 -16.34 -21.04
N ASP A 12 2.45 -17.54 -21.28
CA ASP A 12 1.28 -17.77 -22.13
C ASP A 12 0.04 -17.05 -21.58
N LEU A 13 -0.22 -17.15 -20.27
CA LEU A 13 -1.34 -16.45 -19.64
C LEU A 13 -1.15 -14.93 -19.68
N TYR A 14 0.06 -14.43 -19.42
CA TYR A 14 0.37 -13.00 -19.46
C TYR A 14 0.13 -12.40 -20.86
N LEU A 15 0.56 -13.09 -21.92
CA LEU A 15 0.32 -12.64 -23.28
C LEU A 15 -1.18 -12.61 -23.62
N ARG A 16 -1.96 -13.60 -23.18
CA ARG A 16 -3.43 -13.61 -23.36
C ARG A 16 -4.12 -12.48 -22.58
N ILE A 17 -3.69 -12.25 -21.34
CA ILE A 17 -4.16 -11.12 -20.52
C ILE A 17 -3.92 -9.81 -21.26
N HIS A 18 -2.69 -9.60 -21.75
CA HIS A 18 -2.36 -8.36 -22.46
C HIS A 18 -3.14 -8.21 -23.77
N ASP A 19 -3.32 -9.29 -24.54
CA ASP A 19 -4.11 -9.25 -25.78
C ASP A 19 -5.57 -8.82 -25.53
N HIS A 20 -6.18 -9.26 -24.42
CA HIS A 20 -7.57 -8.96 -24.10
C HIS A 20 -7.78 -7.66 -23.32
N PHE A 21 -6.87 -7.32 -22.40
CA PHE A 21 -7.03 -6.20 -21.47
C PHE A 21 -6.01 -5.08 -21.68
N GLY A 22 -4.96 -5.30 -22.47
CA GLY A 22 -3.83 -4.38 -22.59
C GLY A 22 -3.24 -4.05 -21.22
N THR A 23 -3.21 -2.77 -20.88
CA THR A 23 -2.82 -2.25 -19.57
C THR A 23 -4.01 -1.87 -18.68
N GLU A 24 -5.25 -2.13 -19.11
CA GLU A 24 -6.43 -1.84 -18.31
C GLU A 24 -6.53 -2.76 -17.09
N THR A 25 -7.24 -2.30 -16.06
CA THR A 25 -7.50 -3.12 -14.88
C THR A 25 -8.57 -4.18 -15.16
N PHE A 26 -8.34 -5.40 -14.68
CA PHE A 26 -9.28 -6.52 -14.79
C PHE A 26 -9.45 -7.27 -13.46
N THR A 27 -10.50 -8.08 -13.34
CA THR A 27 -10.67 -9.00 -12.20
C THR A 27 -10.48 -10.43 -12.65
N ARG A 28 -10.30 -11.35 -11.69
CA ARG A 28 -10.17 -12.78 -11.99
C ARG A 28 -11.42 -13.34 -12.69
N GLU A 29 -12.60 -12.87 -12.30
CA GLU A 29 -13.88 -13.30 -12.87
C GLU A 29 -13.95 -12.91 -14.36
N ARG A 30 -13.62 -11.66 -14.68
CA ARG A 30 -13.58 -11.19 -16.07
C ARG A 30 -12.50 -11.91 -16.89
N LEU A 31 -11.39 -12.28 -16.25
CA LEU A 31 -10.35 -13.08 -16.89
C LEU A 31 -10.88 -14.50 -17.20
N ALA A 32 -11.53 -15.16 -16.24
CA ALA A 32 -12.09 -16.51 -16.42
C ALA A 32 -13.15 -16.59 -17.54
N GLU A 33 -13.82 -15.49 -17.85
CA GLU A 33 -14.75 -15.40 -18.99
C GLU A 33 -14.03 -15.43 -20.35
N VAL A 34 -12.76 -15.02 -20.43
CA VAL A 34 -12.03 -14.86 -21.70
C VAL A 34 -10.95 -15.92 -21.91
N VAL A 35 -10.35 -16.46 -20.84
CA VAL A 35 -9.48 -17.63 -20.94
C VAL A 35 -10.31 -18.86 -20.62
N ASP A 36 -10.45 -19.72 -21.62
CA ASP A 36 -11.08 -21.04 -21.51
C ASP A 36 -10.27 -21.90 -20.51
N HIS A 37 -10.64 -21.80 -19.23
CA HIS A 37 -9.99 -22.44 -18.11
C HIS A 37 -11.04 -23.16 -17.27
N ASP A 38 -11.14 -24.47 -17.50
CA ASP A 38 -12.10 -25.35 -16.82
C ASP A 38 -11.82 -25.53 -15.30
N ASP A 39 -10.68 -25.04 -14.78
CA ASP A 39 -10.35 -25.09 -13.34
C ASP A 39 -9.83 -23.73 -12.83
N ASP A 40 -10.49 -23.20 -11.80
CA ASP A 40 -10.17 -21.92 -11.13
C ASP A 40 -8.90 -22.00 -10.27
N ARG A 41 -8.53 -23.21 -9.78
CA ARG A 41 -7.35 -23.38 -8.91
C ARG A 41 -6.01 -23.15 -9.64
N PRO A 42 -5.80 -23.65 -10.87
CA PRO A 42 -4.66 -23.28 -11.71
C PRO A 42 -4.57 -21.78 -11.98
N LEU A 43 -5.71 -21.13 -12.30
CA LEU A 43 -5.73 -19.71 -12.66
C LEU A 43 -5.26 -18.83 -11.50
N ARG A 44 -5.78 -19.06 -10.29
CA ARG A 44 -5.37 -18.30 -9.11
C ARG A 44 -3.87 -18.39 -8.86
N ARG A 45 -3.31 -19.60 -8.94
CA ARG A 45 -1.88 -19.82 -8.74
C ARG A 45 -1.04 -19.11 -9.81
N LEU A 46 -1.45 -19.15 -11.07
CA LEU A 46 -0.73 -18.47 -12.14
C LEU A 46 -0.78 -16.95 -11.99
N LEU A 47 -1.91 -16.37 -11.57
CA LEU A 47 -2.01 -14.94 -11.26
C LEU A 47 -1.10 -14.53 -10.10
N GLU A 48 -1.03 -15.34 -9.04
CA GLU A 48 -0.12 -15.10 -7.91
C GLU A 48 1.36 -15.13 -8.37
N LEU A 49 1.73 -16.08 -9.23
CA LEU A 49 3.08 -16.15 -9.81
C LEU A 49 3.38 -14.96 -10.73
N LEU A 50 2.44 -14.55 -11.57
CA LEU A 50 2.58 -13.38 -12.42
C LEU A 50 2.78 -12.08 -11.62
N VAL A 51 2.06 -11.95 -10.50
CA VAL A 51 2.30 -10.87 -9.53
C VAL A 51 3.68 -11.02 -8.90
N ALA A 52 4.10 -12.23 -8.51
CA ALA A 52 5.41 -12.46 -7.92
C ALA A 52 6.57 -12.11 -8.87
N TYR A 53 6.41 -12.41 -10.17
CA TYR A 53 7.35 -12.08 -11.24
C TYR A 53 7.36 -10.60 -11.62
N GLY A 54 6.41 -9.80 -11.12
CA GLY A 54 6.33 -8.38 -11.42
C GLY A 54 5.70 -8.06 -12.77
N LEU A 55 5.07 -9.04 -13.41
CA LEU A 55 4.35 -8.87 -14.68
C LEU A 55 2.99 -8.22 -14.46
N LEU A 56 2.36 -8.53 -13.32
CA LEU A 56 1.10 -7.93 -12.86
C LEU A 56 1.29 -7.15 -11.55
N ASP A 57 0.51 -6.10 -11.39
CA ASP A 57 0.20 -5.50 -10.08
C ASP A 57 -1.18 -5.95 -9.62
N ARG A 58 -1.35 -6.11 -8.30
CA ARG A 58 -2.61 -6.53 -7.68
C ARG A 58 -3.04 -5.53 -6.63
N ARG A 59 -4.24 -4.96 -6.80
CA ARG A 59 -4.89 -4.05 -5.85
C ARG A 59 -6.23 -4.64 -5.41
N GLY A 60 -6.22 -5.38 -4.31
CA GLY A 60 -7.37 -6.18 -3.88
C GLY A 60 -7.66 -7.30 -4.89
N GLU A 61 -8.88 -7.33 -5.43
CA GLU A 61 -9.30 -8.30 -6.45
C GLU A 61 -9.03 -7.85 -7.90
N ARG A 62 -8.41 -6.67 -8.08
CA ARG A 62 -8.09 -6.13 -9.39
C ARG A 62 -6.62 -6.33 -9.73
N TYR A 63 -6.37 -6.65 -10.99
CA TYR A 63 -5.07 -6.88 -11.59
C TYR A 63 -4.83 -5.89 -12.73
N SER A 64 -3.58 -5.56 -12.99
CA SER A 64 -3.18 -4.76 -14.16
C SER A 64 -1.81 -5.18 -14.66
N VAL A 65 -1.61 -5.11 -15.97
CA VAL A 65 -0.31 -5.36 -16.61
C VAL A 65 0.64 -4.19 -16.32
N GLN A 66 1.85 -4.49 -15.84
CA GLN A 66 2.83 -3.46 -15.47
C GLN A 66 3.67 -2.96 -16.64
N CYS A 67 4.01 -3.85 -17.57
CA CYS A 67 4.75 -3.56 -18.80
C CYS A 67 4.04 -4.27 -19.95
N ALA A 68 3.93 -3.61 -21.10
CA ALA A 68 3.46 -4.26 -22.32
C ALA A 68 4.56 -5.19 -22.88
N PRO A 69 4.21 -6.27 -23.60
CA PRO A 69 5.19 -7.19 -24.19
C PRO A 69 6.16 -6.50 -25.18
N ASP A 70 5.73 -5.41 -25.81
CA ASP A 70 6.49 -4.60 -26.75
C ASP A 70 7.22 -3.41 -26.11
N ASP A 71 7.07 -3.20 -24.79
CA ASP A 71 7.85 -2.21 -24.06
C ASP A 71 9.35 -2.52 -24.15
N GLY A 72 10.16 -1.48 -24.36
CA GLY A 72 11.62 -1.61 -24.36
C GLY A 72 12.18 -2.06 -23.01
N ILE A 73 13.33 -2.74 -23.02
CA ILE A 73 13.97 -3.30 -21.82
C ILE A 73 14.21 -2.28 -20.69
N ASP A 74 14.41 -1.00 -21.02
CA ASP A 74 14.58 0.06 -20.03
C ASP A 74 13.32 0.30 -19.20
N ARG A 75 12.13 0.16 -19.80
CA ARG A 75 10.84 0.26 -19.10
C ARG A 75 10.67 -0.89 -18.12
N TRP A 76 10.93 -2.11 -18.59
CA TRP A 76 10.93 -3.32 -17.76
C TRP A 76 11.89 -3.21 -16.58
N ARG A 77 13.11 -2.71 -16.83
CA ARG A 77 14.10 -2.46 -15.78
C ARG A 77 13.61 -1.44 -14.77
N ALA A 78 13.04 -0.31 -15.22
CA ALA A 78 12.54 0.73 -14.33
C ALA A 78 11.45 0.20 -13.38
N VAL A 79 10.50 -0.59 -13.89
CA VAL A 79 9.45 -1.23 -13.06
C VAL A 79 10.05 -2.20 -12.06
N ALA A 80 10.99 -3.05 -12.48
CA ALA A 80 11.66 -4.00 -11.60
C ALA A 80 12.45 -3.31 -10.48
N VAL A 81 13.20 -2.24 -10.80
CA VAL A 81 13.94 -1.43 -9.83
C VAL A 81 13.00 -0.78 -8.83
N ALA A 82 11.93 -0.12 -9.29
CA ALA A 82 10.97 0.53 -8.40
C ALA A 82 10.31 -0.47 -7.42
N ARG A 83 10.05 -1.70 -7.88
CA ARG A 83 9.53 -2.77 -7.03
C ARG A 83 10.58 -3.25 -6.01
N ALA A 84 11.82 -3.45 -6.43
CA ALA A 84 12.91 -3.85 -5.54
C ALA A 84 13.16 -2.79 -4.45
N GLU A 85 13.16 -1.50 -4.83
CA GLU A 85 13.27 -0.38 -3.88
C GLU A 85 12.12 -0.33 -2.89
N ARG A 86 10.88 -0.60 -3.34
CA ARG A 86 9.72 -0.71 -2.45
C ARG A 86 9.86 -1.86 -1.45
N LEU A 87 10.29 -3.04 -1.91
CA LEU A 87 10.54 -4.19 -1.03
C LEU A 87 11.68 -3.91 -0.05
N HIS A 88 12.79 -3.34 -0.53
CA HIS A 88 13.92 -2.95 0.31
C HIS A 88 13.47 -1.98 1.41
N ARG A 89 12.66 -0.96 1.07
CA ARG A 89 12.10 -0.04 2.07
C ARG A 89 11.18 -0.73 3.08
N LEU A 90 10.33 -1.66 2.64
CA LEU A 90 9.47 -2.42 3.56
C LEU A 90 10.28 -3.31 4.51
N VAL A 91 11.36 -3.93 4.02
CA VAL A 91 12.29 -4.72 4.86
C VAL A 91 13.05 -3.81 5.82
N ALA A 92 13.67 -2.73 5.32
CA ALA A 92 14.37 -1.75 6.13
C ALA A 92 13.45 -1.14 7.20
N ARG A 93 12.17 -0.86 6.86
CA ARG A 93 11.17 -0.40 7.83
C ARG A 93 10.95 -1.43 8.94
N ARG A 94 10.87 -2.72 8.62
CA ARG A 94 10.72 -3.79 9.62
C ARG A 94 11.97 -3.90 10.51
N GLU A 95 13.16 -3.79 9.93
CA GLU A 95 14.41 -3.83 10.66
C GLU A 95 14.58 -2.60 11.57
N SER A 96 14.32 -1.38 11.07
CA SER A 96 14.35 -0.15 11.87
C SER A 96 13.26 -0.09 12.95
N VAL A 97 12.11 -0.75 12.74
CA VAL A 97 11.09 -0.93 13.79
C VAL A 97 11.57 -1.85 14.90
N THR A 98 12.53 -2.75 14.62
CA THR A 98 13.12 -3.64 15.62
C THR A 98 14.16 -2.92 16.49
N ASP A 99 14.86 -1.92 15.94
CA ASP A 99 15.82 -1.09 16.69
C ASP A 99 15.16 0.12 17.42
N ALA A 100 13.95 0.53 17.00
CA ALA A 100 13.19 1.60 17.65
C ALA A 100 12.22 1.03 18.70
N ALA A 101 12.75 0.68 19.87
CA ALA A 101 12.01 0.14 21.03
C ALA A 101 10.94 1.08 21.66
N THR A 102 10.32 2.01 20.92
CA THR A 102 9.22 2.87 21.40
C THR A 102 8.40 3.50 20.25
N ARG A 103 7.95 2.72 19.25
CA ARG A 103 6.79 3.12 18.45
C ARG A 103 5.57 2.44 19.06
N ASP A 104 4.96 3.08 20.05
CA ASP A 104 3.67 2.60 20.56
C ASP A 104 2.69 2.51 19.39
N ASP A 105 2.08 1.34 19.23
CA ASP A 105 1.06 1.08 18.21
C ASP A 105 -0.19 1.94 18.40
N SER A 106 -0.33 2.56 19.58
CA SER A 106 -1.35 3.56 19.88
C SER A 106 -0.79 4.70 20.74
N LEU A 107 -1.25 5.93 20.53
CA LEU A 107 -0.89 7.09 21.34
C LEU A 107 -2.15 7.66 22.01
N ALA A 108 -2.02 8.03 23.28
CA ALA A 108 -3.05 8.78 23.98
C ALA A 108 -2.86 10.29 23.75
N HIS A 109 -3.94 11.00 23.48
CA HIS A 109 -3.96 12.46 23.37
C HIS A 109 -5.32 12.97 23.85
N ASP A 110 -5.33 13.93 24.78
CA ASP A 110 -6.54 14.50 25.41
C ASP A 110 -7.57 13.46 25.93
N GLY A 111 -7.08 12.32 26.40
CA GLY A 111 -7.91 11.23 26.94
C GLY A 111 -8.53 10.31 25.88
N GLU A 112 -8.27 10.57 24.60
CA GLU A 112 -8.62 9.69 23.47
C GLU A 112 -7.39 8.84 23.07
N THR A 113 -7.62 7.66 22.50
CA THR A 113 -6.56 6.73 22.04
C THR A 113 -6.55 6.63 20.52
N PHE A 114 -5.38 6.80 19.91
CA PHE A 114 -5.21 6.85 18.46
C PHE A 114 -4.26 5.78 17.97
N ALA A 115 -4.64 5.00 16.96
CA ALA A 115 -3.73 4.06 16.32
C ALA A 115 -2.63 4.82 15.57
N SER A 116 -1.38 4.42 15.75
CA SER A 116 -0.21 5.14 15.24
C SER A 116 0.15 4.70 13.81
N VAL A 117 0.22 5.64 12.88
CA VAL A 117 0.64 5.41 11.49
C VAL A 117 1.79 6.36 11.16
N TYR A 118 2.95 5.79 10.82
CA TYR A 118 4.08 6.60 10.36
C TYR A 118 4.01 6.85 8.86
N VAL A 119 4.21 8.10 8.45
CA VAL A 119 4.19 8.60 7.07
C VAL A 119 5.60 9.05 6.70
N ASP A 120 6.08 8.53 5.59
CA ASP A 120 7.40 8.80 5.02
C ASP A 120 7.31 9.78 3.83
N ASP A 121 8.43 10.34 3.37
CA ASP A 121 8.47 11.29 2.26
C ASP A 121 8.11 10.63 0.92
N THR A 122 8.28 9.32 0.87
CA THR A 122 8.01 8.51 -0.31
C THR A 122 6.63 7.84 -0.31
N ASP A 123 5.85 7.97 0.77
CA ASP A 123 4.49 7.43 0.82
C ASP A 123 3.54 8.27 -0.03
N ASP A 124 2.80 7.60 -0.92
CA ASP A 124 1.62 8.18 -1.54
C ASP A 124 0.39 8.02 -0.62
N VAL A 125 -0.69 8.72 -0.94
CA VAL A 125 -1.90 8.71 -0.11
C VAL A 125 -2.49 7.29 -0.02
N ASP A 126 -2.43 6.50 -1.09
CA ASP A 126 -3.01 5.16 -1.14
C ASP A 126 -2.23 4.19 -0.21
N ALA A 127 -0.91 4.35 -0.12
CA ALA A 127 -0.06 3.61 0.82
C ALA A 127 -0.39 3.95 2.28
N VAL A 128 -0.59 5.24 2.59
CA VAL A 128 -0.98 5.66 3.95
C VAL A 128 -2.38 5.18 4.29
N GLU A 129 -3.33 5.23 3.36
CA GLU A 129 -4.68 4.67 3.52
C GLU A 129 -4.63 3.18 3.86
N THR A 130 -3.79 2.41 3.17
CA THR A 130 -3.61 0.98 3.46
C THR A 130 -3.08 0.75 4.86
N ALA A 131 -2.02 1.48 5.25
CA ALA A 131 -1.43 1.38 6.59
C ALA A 131 -2.43 1.77 7.70
N LEU A 132 -3.27 2.77 7.44
CA LEU A 132 -4.34 3.21 8.33
C LEU A 132 -5.39 2.11 8.52
N VAL A 133 -5.79 1.42 7.44
CA VAL A 133 -6.73 0.29 7.52
C VAL A 133 -6.17 -0.83 8.37
N ASP A 134 -4.91 -1.17 8.19
CA ASP A 134 -4.25 -2.21 8.98
C ASP A 134 -4.19 -1.81 10.47
N ALA A 135 -3.79 -0.56 10.75
CA ALA A 135 -3.67 -0.04 12.11
C ALA A 135 -5.00 -0.04 12.87
N LEU A 136 -6.09 0.42 12.25
CA LEU A 136 -7.42 0.43 12.86
C LEU A 136 -8.06 -0.96 12.93
N THR A 137 -7.69 -1.87 12.02
CA THR A 137 -8.14 -3.27 12.10
C THR A 137 -7.46 -3.99 13.27
N ALA A 138 -6.18 -3.71 13.52
CA ALA A 138 -5.45 -4.21 14.67
C ALA A 138 -5.93 -3.58 16.00
N HIS A 139 -6.36 -2.31 15.96
CA HIS A 139 -6.76 -1.55 17.15
C HIS A 139 -8.18 -0.99 17.02
N PRO A 140 -9.21 -1.85 16.99
CA PRO A 140 -10.59 -1.43 16.73
C PRO A 140 -11.20 -0.52 17.82
N ALA A 141 -10.60 -0.52 19.02
CA ALA A 141 -11.00 0.29 20.17
C ALA A 141 -10.44 1.71 20.15
N CYS A 142 -9.56 2.06 19.21
CA CYS A 142 -9.05 3.43 19.09
C CYS A 142 -10.15 4.40 18.60
N ASP A 143 -10.12 5.60 19.14
CA ASP A 143 -11.00 6.73 18.79
C ASP A 143 -10.64 7.32 17.41
N GLY A 144 -9.42 7.07 16.94
CA GLY A 144 -8.92 7.59 15.67
C GLY A 144 -7.54 7.06 15.30
N VAL A 145 -6.86 7.81 14.44
CA VAL A 145 -5.47 7.56 14.06
C VAL A 145 -4.61 8.80 14.25
N VAL A 146 -3.32 8.58 14.47
CA VAL A 146 -2.32 9.64 14.49
C VAL A 146 -1.32 9.38 13.37
N LEU A 147 -1.22 10.32 12.45
CA LEU A 147 -0.20 10.32 11.40
C LEU A 147 1.06 10.95 11.97
N ARG A 148 2.17 10.21 11.95
CA ARG A 148 3.47 10.62 12.49
C ARG A 148 4.49 10.70 11.38
N ALA A 149 5.33 11.71 11.36
CA ALA A 149 6.42 11.82 10.39
C ALA A 149 7.58 12.62 10.95
N ALA A 150 8.71 12.64 10.25
CA ALA A 150 9.74 13.64 10.50
C ALA A 150 9.17 15.07 10.34
N GLY A 151 9.71 16.02 11.09
CA GLY A 151 9.17 17.38 11.20
C GLY A 151 9.11 18.14 9.86
N ASP A 152 10.06 17.86 8.97
CA ASP A 152 10.13 18.42 7.61
C ASP A 152 9.06 17.85 6.66
N LEU A 153 8.39 16.75 7.04
CA LEU A 153 7.31 16.11 6.28
C LEU A 153 5.91 16.57 6.70
N ALA A 154 5.79 17.59 7.55
CA ALA A 154 4.50 18.10 8.02
C ALA A 154 3.54 18.44 6.88
N ALA A 155 4.04 19.02 5.77
CA ALA A 155 3.21 19.34 4.60
C ALA A 155 2.65 18.09 3.90
N THR A 156 3.41 17.00 3.85
CA THR A 156 2.95 15.73 3.29
C THR A 156 1.88 15.11 4.17
N VAL A 157 2.11 15.06 5.49
CA VAL A 157 1.11 14.58 6.47
C VAL A 157 -0.18 15.39 6.38
N GLN A 158 -0.10 16.72 6.28
CA GLN A 158 -1.28 17.58 6.15
C GLN A 158 -2.11 17.26 4.92
N ARG A 159 -1.46 17.08 3.75
CA ARG A 159 -2.14 16.72 2.50
C ARG A 159 -2.85 15.37 2.58
N VAL A 160 -2.20 14.37 3.16
CA VAL A 160 -2.81 13.05 3.38
C VAL A 160 -4.03 13.19 4.28
N ALA A 161 -3.88 13.89 5.39
CA ALA A 161 -4.96 14.12 6.33
C ALA A 161 -6.14 14.91 5.73
N ASP A 162 -5.89 15.89 4.87
CA ASP A 162 -6.95 16.62 4.14
C ASP A 162 -7.72 15.68 3.21
N ARG A 163 -7.02 14.82 2.47
CA ARG A 163 -7.66 13.84 1.58
C ARG A 163 -8.51 12.83 2.36
N LEU A 164 -7.98 12.29 3.46
CA LEU A 164 -8.73 11.38 4.35
C LEU A 164 -9.97 12.05 4.96
N SER A 165 -9.88 13.33 5.33
CA SER A 165 -11.04 14.06 5.86
C SER A 165 -12.09 14.39 4.80
N ALA A 166 -11.67 14.72 3.58
CA ALA A 166 -12.57 15.07 2.48
C ALA A 166 -13.28 13.85 1.87
N HIS A 167 -12.55 12.76 1.67
CA HIS A 167 -13.01 11.60 0.90
C HIS A 167 -13.25 10.35 1.75
N GLY A 168 -12.83 10.37 3.03
CA GLY A 168 -12.79 9.16 3.84
C GLY A 168 -11.74 8.20 3.34
N VAL A 169 -11.91 6.92 3.67
CA VAL A 169 -11.09 5.82 3.14
C VAL A 169 -11.91 5.09 2.10
N GLU A 170 -11.47 5.00 0.84
CA GLU A 170 -12.29 4.51 -0.27
C GLU A 170 -12.94 3.13 -0.05
N ARG A 171 -12.36 2.31 0.85
CA ARG A 171 -12.79 0.93 1.15
C ARG A 171 -13.53 0.77 2.48
N ARG A 172 -13.68 1.82 3.27
CA ARG A 172 -14.32 1.77 4.60
C ARG A 172 -15.21 2.99 4.82
N PRO A 173 -16.36 2.86 5.50
CA PRO A 173 -17.22 4.01 5.78
C PRO A 173 -16.63 4.96 6.85
N TRP A 174 -15.33 4.90 7.11
CA TRP A 174 -14.69 5.74 8.10
C TRP A 174 -14.48 7.14 7.54
N ARG A 175 -14.99 8.13 8.28
CA ARG A 175 -14.72 9.53 8.06
C ARG A 175 -13.86 10.04 9.19
N PHE A 176 -12.93 10.92 8.85
CA PHE A 176 -11.96 11.46 9.80
C PHE A 176 -12.10 12.97 9.92
N GLU A 177 -11.90 13.48 11.13
CA GLU A 177 -11.84 14.90 11.43
C GLU A 177 -10.47 15.22 12.05
N LYS A 178 -9.78 16.23 11.53
CA LYS A 178 -8.53 16.72 12.13
C LYS A 178 -8.84 17.34 13.49
N THR A 179 -8.20 16.85 14.54
CA THR A 179 -8.42 17.33 15.90
C THR A 179 -7.24 18.09 16.47
N ALA A 180 -6.02 17.61 16.24
CA ALA A 180 -4.82 18.23 16.78
C ALA A 180 -3.59 18.01 15.90
N THR A 181 -2.59 18.85 16.10
CA THR A 181 -1.24 18.67 15.55
C THR A 181 -0.22 18.98 16.63
N GLU A 182 0.81 18.15 16.72
CA GLU A 182 1.93 18.36 17.64
C GLU A 182 3.26 18.29 16.88
N LEU A 183 4.25 19.03 17.36
CA LEU A 183 5.63 18.90 16.95
C LEU A 183 6.43 18.56 18.20
N VAL A 184 6.99 17.35 18.24
CA VAL A 184 7.54 16.74 19.45
C VAL A 184 8.98 16.34 19.20
N GLY A 185 9.88 16.74 20.08
CA GLY A 185 11.31 16.43 19.96
C GLY A 185 12.13 17.39 20.80
N ALA A 186 13.24 16.89 21.35
CA ALA A 186 14.14 17.70 22.17
C ALA A 186 15.11 18.53 21.32
N GLU A 187 15.39 18.08 20.10
CA GLU A 187 16.40 18.65 19.21
C GLU A 187 15.78 19.07 17.88
N LYS A 188 16.27 20.18 17.31
CA LYS A 188 15.70 20.78 16.09
C LYS A 188 15.75 19.87 14.87
N ASP A 189 16.75 18.99 14.81
CA ASP A 189 16.95 18.07 13.69
C ASP A 189 16.25 16.72 13.91
N HIS A 190 15.61 16.53 15.07
CA HIS A 190 14.92 15.30 15.47
C HIS A 190 13.50 15.60 15.94
N LEU A 191 12.81 16.50 15.24
CA LEU A 191 11.40 16.80 15.50
C LEU A 191 10.53 15.76 14.80
N GLU A 192 9.52 15.26 15.50
CA GLU A 192 8.44 14.42 14.99
C GLU A 192 7.18 15.27 14.87
N PHE A 193 6.62 15.35 13.67
CA PHE A 193 5.30 15.93 13.45
C PHE A 193 4.22 14.87 13.67
N ARG A 194 3.19 15.20 14.44
CA ARG A 194 2.02 14.36 14.69
C ARG A 194 0.76 15.08 14.27
N LEU A 195 -0.14 14.39 13.59
CA LEU A 195 -1.46 14.88 13.23
C LEU A 195 -2.51 13.86 13.65
N TYR A 196 -3.42 14.29 14.52
CA TYR A 196 -4.47 13.46 15.08
C TYR A 196 -5.75 13.59 14.26
N LEU A 197 -6.31 12.44 13.88
CA LEU A 197 -7.53 12.28 13.10
C LEU A 197 -8.53 11.46 13.90
N ARG A 198 -9.58 12.09 14.39
CA ARG A 198 -10.65 11.38 15.11
C ARG A 198 -11.64 10.76 14.14
N ARG A 199 -12.06 9.52 14.41
CA ARG A 199 -13.11 8.85 13.63
C ARG A 199 -14.46 9.50 13.95
N ARG A 200 -15.20 9.89 12.93
CA ARG A 200 -16.59 10.34 13.09
C ARG A 200 -17.48 9.11 13.14
N SER A 201 -18.30 9.00 14.18
CA SER A 201 -19.45 8.09 14.16
C SER A 201 -20.43 8.60 13.10
N GLY A 202 -20.66 7.78 12.08
CA GLY A 202 -21.71 8.02 11.09
C GLY A 202 -23.09 7.74 11.66
#